data_AF-N9L3P2-F1
#
_entry.id   AF-N9L3P2-F1
#
_cell.length_a   1.000
_cell.length_b   1.000
_cell.length_c   1.000
_cell.angle_alpha   90.00
_cell.angle_beta   90.00
_cell.angle_gamma   90.00
#
_symmetry.space_group_name_H-M   'P 1'
#
loop_
_entity.id
_entity.type
_entity.pdbx_description
1 polymer ?
#
loop_
_entity_poly.entity_id
_entity_poly.type
_entity_poly.pdbx_seq_one_letter_code
_entity_poly.pdbx_strand_id
1 'polypeptide(L)' 'MSQVMIMVSEAGRMENTCNLPADLDKNGIVLKIYDYSLKELPINLDGTVTYNGKRWTFDKKQSF' A
#
# COMPACT_ATOMS: atom_id res chain seq x y z
N MET A 1 -16.73 3.28 -2.12
CA MET A 1 -15.30 3.58 -1.92
C MET A 1 -14.62 3.40 -3.26
N SER A 2 -13.72 4.30 -3.66
CA SER A 2 -12.98 4.16 -4.91
C SER A 2 -11.68 3.44 -4.61
N GLN A 3 -11.48 2.28 -5.23
CA GLN A 3 -10.18 1.63 -5.21
C GLN A 3 -9.25 2.37 -6.16
N VAL A 4 -8.04 2.67 -5.69
CA VAL A 4 -6.98 3.32 -6.48
C VAL A 4 -5.71 2.47 -6.42
N MET A 5 -4.77 2.76 -7.29
CA MET A 5 -3.44 2.15 -7.23
C MET A 5 -2.51 3.11 -6.49
N ILE A 6 -1.88 2.65 -5.41
CA ILE A 6 -0.86 3.42 -4.68
C ILE A 6 0.51 2.82 -4.97
N MET A 7 1.52 3.66 -5.10
CA MET A 7 2.90 3.20 -5.21
C MET A 7 3.42 2.80 -3.83
N VAL A 8 4.08 1.65 -3.76
CA VAL A 8 4.79 1.17 -2.59
C VAL A 8 6.25 0.94 -2.95
N SER A 9 7.15 1.14 -1.99
CA SER A 9 8.60 0.97 -2.14
C SER A 9 9.14 -0.04 -1.13
N GLU A 10 10.21 -0.76 -1.49
CA GLU A 10 10.75 -1.79 -0.60
C GLU A 10 11.25 -1.19 0.73
N ALA A 11 10.85 -1.78 1.85
CA ALA A 11 11.11 -1.21 3.17
C ALA A 11 12.61 -1.27 3.49
N GLY A 12 13.21 -0.11 3.80
CA GLY A 12 14.64 0.00 4.12
C GLY A 12 15.57 -0.02 2.90
N ARG A 13 15.05 -0.15 1.67
CA ARG A 13 15.82 -0.08 0.42
C ARG A 13 14.94 0.52 -0.70
N MET A 14 15.29 1.66 -1.26
CA MET A 14 14.56 2.25 -2.40
C MET A 14 14.89 1.60 -3.76
N GLU A 15 15.20 0.30 -3.78
CA GLU A 15 15.62 -0.40 -5.00
C GLU A 15 14.44 -0.87 -5.85
N ASN A 16 13.30 -1.16 -5.24
CA ASN A 16 12.13 -1.68 -5.92
C ASN A 16 10.88 -0.90 -5.55
N THR A 17 10.00 -0.72 -6.55
CA THR A 17 8.66 -0.16 -6.38
C THR A 17 7.64 -1.03 -7.09
N CYS A 18 6.41 -1.08 -6.58
CA CYS A 18 5.26 -1.60 -7.31
C CYS A 18 4.00 -0.81 -6.95
N ASN A 19 2.90 -1.06 -7.66
CA ASN A 19 1.62 -0.44 -7.34
C ASN A 19 0.67 -1.46 -6.72
N LEU A 20 0.06 -1.18 -5.58
CA LEU A 20 -0.93 -2.05 -4.96
C LEU A 20 -2.31 -1.37 -4.95
N PRO A 21 -3.42 -2.12 -5.17
CA PRO A 21 -4.75 -1.58 -4.98
C PRO A 21 -4.96 -1.15 -3.53
N ALA A 22 -5.63 -0.03 -3.31
CA ALA A 22 -5.92 0.49 -1.99
C ALA A 22 -7.27 1.20 -1.94
N ASP A 23 -7.91 1.16 -0.78
CA ASP A 23 -9.04 2.04 -0.47
C ASP A 23 -8.54 3.27 0.27
N LEU A 24 -9.00 4.43 -0.17
CA LEU A 24 -8.74 5.70 0.50
C LEU A 24 -10.01 6.26 1.14
N ASP A 25 -9.84 7.00 2.23
CA ASP A 25 -10.88 7.88 2.75
C ASP A 25 -11.05 9.14 1.89
N LYS A 26 -12.04 9.97 2.23
CA LYS A 26 -12.33 11.24 1.53
C LYS A 26 -11.19 12.28 1.56
N ASN A 27 -10.18 12.08 2.41
CA ASN A 27 -9.03 12.95 2.59
C ASN A 27 -7.75 12.39 1.95
N GLY A 28 -7.84 11.26 1.22
CA GLY A 28 -6.71 10.57 0.62
C GLY A 28 -5.91 9.68 1.58
N ILE A 29 -6.46 9.37 2.76
CA ILE A 29 -5.79 8.49 3.73
C ILE A 29 -6.02 7.03 3.34
N VAL A 30 -4.94 6.27 3.23
CA VAL A 30 -4.98 4.82 2.99
C VAL A 30 -5.65 4.13 4.18
N LEU A 31 -6.75 3.43 3.91
CA LEU A 31 -7.49 2.63 4.89
C LEU A 31 -7.14 1.14 4.77
N LYS A 32 -7.04 0.64 3.54
CA LYS A 32 -6.79 -0.76 3.21
C LYS A 32 -5.89 -0.88 1.99
N ILE A 33 -5.11 -1.95 1.94
CA ILE A 33 -4.27 -2.32 0.79
C ILE A 33 -4.61 -3.77 0.43
N TYR A 34 -4.59 -4.08 -0.86
CA TYR A 34 -4.93 -5.39 -1.39
C TYR A 34 -3.80 -5.92 -2.28
N ASP A 35 -3.81 -7.22 -2.53
CA ASP A 35 -3.10 -7.79 -3.68
C ASP A 35 -3.94 -7.67 -4.97
N TYR A 36 -3.38 -8.12 -6.10
CA TYR A 36 -4.09 -8.10 -7.39
C TYR A 36 -5.25 -9.11 -7.49
N SER A 37 -5.38 -10.02 -6.53
CA SER A 37 -6.56 -10.90 -6.38
C SER A 37 -7.61 -10.31 -5.43
N LEU A 38 -7.46 -9.04 -5.05
CA LEU A 38 -8.33 -8.30 -4.13
C LEU A 38 -8.37 -8.88 -2.71
N LYS A 39 -7.35 -9.63 -2.31
CA LYS A 39 -7.18 -10.07 -0.93
C LYS A 39 -6.54 -8.95 -0.13
N GLU A 40 -7.13 -8.61 1.02
CA GLU A 40 -6.61 -7.58 1.93
C GLU A 40 -5.23 -8.00 2.49
N LEU A 41 -4.26 -7.10 2.37
CA LEU A 41 -2.93 -7.24 2.92
C LEU A 41 -2.89 -6.55 4.29
N PRO A 42 -2.53 -7.26 5.38
CA PRO A 42 -2.42 -6.66 6.69
C PRO A 42 -1.38 -5.53 6.71
N ILE A 43 -1.79 -4.36 7.19
CA ILE A 43 -0.87 -3.26 7.50
C ILE A 43 -0.26 -3.54 8.87
N ASN A 44 1.06 -3.70 8.91
CA ASN A 44 1.82 -3.95 10.12
C ASN A 44 1.80 -2.71 11.04
N LEU A 45 2.16 -2.92 12.33
CA LEU A 45 2.20 -1.84 13.33
C LEU A 45 3.12 -0.68 12.94
N ASP A 46 4.15 -0.95 12.14
CA ASP A 46 5.10 0.05 11.64
C ASP A 46 4.68 0.67 10.30
N GLY A 47 3.46 0.42 9.84
CA GLY A 47 2.90 1.01 8.62
C GLY A 47 3.34 0.34 7.32
N THR A 48 4.00 -0.82 7.38
CA THR A 48 4.39 -1.59 6.18
C THR A 48 3.37 -2.66 5.81
N VAL A 49 3.44 -3.18 4.58
CA VAL A 49 2.69 -4.37 4.14
C VAL A 49 3.64 -5.44 3.59
N THR A 50 3.30 -6.71 3.79
CA THR A 50 4.05 -7.83 3.19
C THR A 50 3.32 -8.32 1.95
N TYR A 51 4.00 -8.30 0.80
CA TYR A 51 3.47 -8.79 -0.46
C TYR A 51 4.55 -9.45 -1.29
N ASN A 52 4.25 -10.62 -1.84
CA ASN A 52 5.16 -11.44 -2.65
C ASN A 52 6.53 -11.68 -1.98
N GLY A 53 6.52 -12.01 -0.68
CA GLY A 53 7.72 -12.28 0.11
C GLY A 53 8.57 -11.04 0.44
N LYS A 54 8.15 -9.84 0.04
CA LYS A 54 8.82 -8.57 0.32
C LYS A 54 8.00 -7.68 1.24
N ARG A 55 8.70 -6.80 1.94
CA ARG A 55 8.10 -5.81 2.84
C ARG A 55 8.11 -4.45 2.15
N TRP A 56 6.97 -3.78 2.13
CA TRP A 56 6.77 -2.55 1.38
C TRP A 56 6.29 -1.42 2.30
N THR A 57 6.81 -0.22 2.07
CA THR A 57 6.39 1.02 2.70
C THR A 57 5.64 1.90 1.72
N PHE A 58 4.77 2.76 2.22
CA PHE A 58 3.94 3.66 1.42
C PHE A 58 3.61 4.92 2.22
N ASP A 59 3.28 6.00 1.52
CA ASP A 59 2.81 7.21 2.18
C ASP A 59 1.35 7.05 2.63
N LYS A 60 1.10 7.23 3.92
CA LYS A 60 -0.26 7.06 4.47
C LYS A 60 -1.28 8.01 3.84
N LYS A 61 -0.86 9.21 3.44
CA LYS A 61 -1.68 10.17 2.71
C LYS A 61 -1.23 10.20 1.26
N GLN A 62 -2.13 9.79 0.37
CA GLN A 62 -1.90 9.85 -1.07
C GLN A 62 -2.25 11.25 -1.58
N SER A 63 -1.37 11.80 -2.42
CA SER A 63 -1.62 13.05 -3.15
C SER A 63 -1.63 12.68 -4.63
N PHE A 64 -2.78 12.82 -5.29
CA PHE A 64 -2.94 12.61 -6.74
C PHE A 64 -2.87 13.94 -7.48
#